data_AF-A0A2H0P5H7-F1
#
_entry.id   AF-A0A2H0P5H7-F1
#
_cell.length_a   1.000
_cell.length_b   1.000
_cell.length_c   1.000
_cell.angle_alpha   90.00
_cell.angle_beta   90.00
_cell.angle_gamma   90.00
#
_symmetry.space_group_name_H-M   'P 1'
#
loop_
_entity.id
_entity.type
_entity.pdbx_description
1 polymer ?
#
loop_
_entity_poly.entity_id
_entity_poly.type
_entity_poly.pdbx_seq_one_letter_code
_entity_poly.pdbx_strand_id
1 'polypeptide(L)'
;DSAAFDGSSAKAALENAAPAELPRPLGTKSVSVVRLNSAAEASAVIPHASNTEHFIRELAGKWRDIGWLDLRVYTDSRGDGFRAVDLTGRPDLAAHLPEVQPHEAVLIRKIQLHASDLQLVIREEGKTPDLIVDGIVTEMKSLFPGGEFRVQLEHANAQVLAHATRHRLAPGAVAVDLTSLEAVPVAEIRAVINDFVRTGAALGLASVSVYAGKDRAVFVRGADGLFDLQGARRRHKKGAKPLAAPVPHGARFLVPDALGQASMPDPATFLREVTEPAKRLRAAGVKATVTVYGSARIQAPEAARAALDALIQKYGGKPKRPEERKLVYAARQAVEASKYYEIARAFGRIVAGNGGGDIAVVTGGGPGIMEAANRGAFEAGGPSVGYNILLDHEQGLNPYATPGLEFEFANFSTRKMSLRHGSMGLVYFPGGFGTMDELFEVLTLMQTGKMPRVPIVLVGEKSYWNKILDFAEFARMGLISAGDLSLFHFADTAEGAWREIVAVPAAR
;
A
#
# COMPACT_ATOMS: atom_id res chain seq x y z
N ASP A 1 46.41 -18.25 24.31
CA ASP A 1 47.40 -17.95 23.26
C ASP A 1 46.79 -17.14 22.14
N SER A 2 47.36 -15.95 21.96
CA SER A 2 47.10 -15.02 20.87
C SER A 2 47.58 -15.61 19.55
N ALA A 3 46.67 -15.84 18.61
CA ALA A 3 47.02 -16.00 17.20
C ALA A 3 46.51 -14.78 16.45
N ALA A 4 47.45 -13.90 16.08
CA ALA A 4 47.20 -12.72 15.27
C ALA A 4 46.60 -13.15 13.92
N PHE A 5 45.46 -12.55 13.56
CA PHE A 5 44.86 -12.69 12.26
C PHE A 5 45.68 -11.84 11.27
N ASP A 6 46.47 -12.52 10.44
CA ASP A 6 47.32 -11.90 9.42
C ASP A 6 46.45 -11.37 8.26
N GLY A 7 46.42 -10.03 8.11
CA GLY A 7 45.75 -9.30 7.05
C GLY A 7 46.37 -9.44 5.66
N SER A 8 47.39 -10.30 5.47
CA SER A 8 48.02 -10.55 4.18
C SER A 8 47.18 -11.44 3.24
N SER A 9 46.29 -12.27 3.77
CA SER A 9 45.54 -13.25 2.96
C SER A 9 44.39 -12.64 2.15
N ALA A 10 43.80 -11.53 2.60
CA ALA A 10 42.76 -10.81 1.85
C ALA A 10 43.33 -10.03 0.65
N LYS A 11 44.61 -9.65 0.71
CA LYS A 11 45.29 -8.90 -0.36
C LYS A 11 45.69 -9.79 -1.53
N ALA A 12 46.01 -11.06 -1.28
CA ALA A 12 46.41 -12.03 -2.31
C ALA A 12 45.22 -12.55 -3.16
N ALA A 13 43.99 -12.50 -2.63
CA ALA A 13 42.79 -12.92 -3.37
C ALA A 13 42.34 -11.89 -4.45
N LEU A 14 42.93 -10.69 -4.46
CA LEU A 14 42.55 -9.59 -5.35
C LEU A 14 43.23 -9.61 -6.73
N GLU A 15 44.28 -10.41 -6.95
CA GLU A 15 45.18 -10.22 -8.10
C GLU A 15 45.04 -11.21 -9.27
N ASN A 16 44.20 -12.25 -9.19
CA ASN A 16 44.18 -13.28 -10.24
C ASN A 16 42.80 -13.61 -10.82
N ALA A 17 42.31 -12.71 -11.67
CA ALA A 17 41.61 -13.01 -12.92
C ALA A 17 41.54 -11.68 -13.69
N ALA A 18 42.07 -11.61 -14.92
CA ALA A 18 41.81 -10.46 -15.78
C ALA A 18 40.43 -10.65 -16.42
N PRO A 19 39.36 -9.99 -15.95
CA PRO A 19 38.04 -10.11 -16.53
C PRO A 19 37.89 -9.04 -17.61
N ALA A 20 36.86 -9.15 -18.45
CA ALA A 20 36.40 -8.00 -19.25
C ALA A 20 36.32 -6.77 -18.32
N GLU A 21 36.85 -5.62 -18.78
CA GLU A 21 36.99 -4.41 -17.96
C GLU A 21 35.65 -4.10 -17.29
N LEU A 22 35.58 -4.27 -15.97
CA LEU A 22 34.34 -4.12 -15.21
C LEU A 22 33.81 -2.69 -15.41
N PRO A 23 32.49 -2.50 -15.61
CA PRO A 23 31.92 -1.17 -15.70
C PRO A 23 32.25 -0.38 -14.44
N ARG A 24 32.78 0.82 -14.62
CA ARG A 24 33.21 1.68 -13.53
C ARG A 24 32.75 3.12 -13.74
N PRO A 25 32.33 3.82 -12.68
CA PRO A 25 32.07 5.25 -12.74
C PRO A 25 33.26 6.02 -13.30
N LEU A 26 32.98 6.87 -14.27
CA LEU A 26 33.99 7.72 -14.90
C LEU A 26 34.58 8.65 -13.83
N GLY A 27 35.89 8.58 -13.62
CA GLY A 27 36.60 9.21 -12.50
C GLY A 27 37.25 8.20 -11.55
N THR A 28 36.83 6.93 -11.58
CA THR A 28 37.53 5.83 -10.88
C THR A 28 38.67 5.27 -11.72
N LYS A 29 39.76 4.88 -11.05
CA LYS A 29 40.97 4.31 -11.69
C LYS A 29 40.90 2.79 -11.77
N SER A 30 40.40 2.13 -10.73
CA SER A 30 40.24 0.67 -10.72
C SER A 30 39.01 0.25 -9.94
N VAL A 31 38.52 -0.94 -10.25
CA VAL A 31 37.45 -1.63 -9.53
C VAL A 31 37.86 -3.08 -9.34
N SER A 32 37.65 -3.61 -8.15
CA SER A 32 37.82 -5.03 -7.84
C SER A 32 36.55 -5.58 -7.19
N VAL A 33 36.36 -6.90 -7.27
CA VAL A 33 35.24 -7.61 -6.65
C VAL A 33 35.78 -8.49 -5.53
N VAL A 34 35.18 -8.37 -4.35
CA VAL A 34 35.48 -9.17 -3.17
C VAL A 34 34.24 -9.95 -2.77
N ARG A 35 34.30 -11.27 -2.78
CA ARG A 35 33.22 -12.11 -2.25
C ARG A 35 33.32 -12.22 -0.74
N LEU A 36 32.25 -11.87 -0.04
CA LEU A 36 32.13 -11.99 1.41
C LEU A 36 31.21 -13.17 1.72
N ASN A 37 31.69 -14.10 2.55
CA ASN A 37 30.97 -15.30 2.99
C ASN A 37 30.54 -15.22 4.46
N SER A 38 31.01 -14.21 5.18
CA SER A 38 30.66 -13.95 6.58
C SER A 38 30.51 -12.46 6.89
N ALA A 39 29.71 -12.13 7.91
CA ALA A 39 29.60 -10.76 8.41
C ALA A 39 30.93 -10.23 8.96
N ALA A 40 31.80 -11.12 9.45
CA ALA A 40 33.15 -10.77 9.88
C ALA A 40 34.03 -10.29 8.71
N GLU A 41 33.94 -10.96 7.54
CA GLU A 41 34.60 -10.49 6.31
C GLU A 41 34.06 -9.13 5.88
N ALA A 42 32.76 -8.87 6.03
CA ALA A 42 32.20 -7.54 5.74
C ALA A 42 32.77 -6.44 6.64
N SER A 43 32.92 -6.70 7.94
CA SER A 43 33.58 -5.74 8.85
C SER A 43 35.06 -5.50 8.52
N ALA A 44 35.76 -6.45 7.90
CA ALA A 44 37.17 -6.29 7.56
C ALA A 44 37.40 -5.48 6.28
N VAL A 45 36.43 -5.47 5.36
CA VAL A 45 36.57 -4.87 4.02
C VAL A 45 35.85 -3.52 3.91
N ILE A 46 34.77 -3.33 4.66
CA ILE A 46 34.02 -2.05 4.71
C ILE A 46 34.70 -1.14 5.76
N PRO A 47 35.13 0.08 5.40
CA PRO A 47 35.76 1.00 6.35
C PRO A 47 34.82 1.37 7.49
N HIS A 48 35.40 1.56 8.67
CA HIS A 48 34.66 1.99 9.85
C HIS A 48 34.49 3.50 9.86
N ALA A 49 33.25 3.94 9.71
CA ALA A 49 32.77 5.30 9.81
C ALA A 49 31.39 5.28 10.49
N SER A 50 30.91 6.45 10.94
CA SER A 50 29.67 6.56 11.74
C SER A 50 28.45 5.89 11.11
N ASN A 51 28.33 5.91 9.77
CA ASN A 51 27.21 5.28 9.06
C ASN A 51 27.48 3.81 8.70
N THR A 52 28.71 3.44 8.36
CA THR A 52 29.05 2.05 7.98
C THR A 52 29.04 1.09 9.15
N GLU A 53 29.29 1.57 10.38
CA GLU A 53 29.16 0.74 11.58
C GLU A 53 27.72 0.27 11.80
N HIS A 54 26.74 1.13 11.52
CA HIS A 54 25.34 0.72 11.56
C HIS A 54 25.03 -0.32 10.49
N PHE A 55 25.46 -0.05 9.26
CA PHE A 55 25.30 -0.98 8.14
C PHE A 55 25.89 -2.37 8.45
N ILE A 56 27.15 -2.44 8.90
CA ILE A 56 27.83 -3.71 9.25
C ILE A 56 27.07 -4.46 10.34
N ARG A 57 26.62 -3.76 11.39
CA ARG A 57 25.88 -4.36 12.51
C ARG A 57 24.55 -4.95 12.07
N GLU A 58 23.76 -4.22 11.28
CA GLU A 58 22.47 -4.70 10.76
C GLU A 58 22.66 -5.85 9.76
N LEU A 59 23.69 -5.76 8.92
CA LEU A 59 24.05 -6.80 7.96
C LEU A 59 24.39 -8.13 8.66
N ALA A 60 25.07 -8.07 9.81
CA ALA A 60 25.38 -9.25 10.62
C ALA A 60 24.11 -9.96 11.11
N GLY A 61 23.08 -9.22 11.52
CA GLY A 61 21.79 -9.77 11.94
C GLY A 61 21.03 -10.48 10.81
N LYS A 62 21.27 -10.09 9.56
CA LYS A 62 20.59 -10.64 8.37
C LYS A 62 21.45 -11.63 7.57
N TRP A 63 22.68 -11.91 8.01
CA TRP A 63 23.65 -12.69 7.23
C TRP A 63 23.15 -14.10 6.89
N ARG A 64 22.38 -14.72 7.79
CA ARG A 64 21.81 -16.06 7.57
C ARG A 64 20.92 -16.12 6.33
N ASP A 65 20.20 -15.04 6.02
CA ASP A 65 19.29 -14.97 4.88
C ASP A 65 20.03 -14.54 3.60
N ILE A 66 21.12 -13.79 3.74
CA ILE A 66 21.96 -13.31 2.62
C ILE A 66 22.89 -14.43 2.10
N GLY A 67 23.52 -15.15 3.02
CA GLY A 67 24.49 -16.23 2.76
C GLY A 67 25.86 -15.71 2.34
N TRP A 68 25.93 -15.04 1.19
CA TRP A 68 27.14 -14.42 0.65
C TRP A 68 26.78 -13.19 -0.18
N LEU A 69 27.72 -12.25 -0.31
CA LEU A 69 27.56 -11.07 -1.14
C LEU A 69 28.87 -10.72 -1.86
N ASP A 70 28.77 -10.24 -3.08
CA ASP A 70 29.91 -9.68 -3.80
C ASP A 70 29.95 -8.17 -3.54
N LEU A 71 31.14 -7.65 -3.24
CA LEU A 71 31.39 -6.25 -2.94
C LEU A 71 32.32 -5.67 -3.99
N ARG A 72 31.89 -4.59 -4.65
CA ARG A 72 32.75 -3.79 -5.52
C ARG A 72 33.51 -2.77 -4.71
N VAL A 73 34.83 -2.74 -4.90
CA VAL A 73 35.73 -1.76 -4.30
C VAL A 73 36.25 -0.86 -5.41
N TYR A 74 35.81 0.39 -5.42
CA TYR A 74 36.25 1.39 -6.39
C TYR A 74 37.37 2.22 -5.79
N THR A 75 38.43 2.47 -6.55
CA THR A 75 39.54 3.33 -6.14
C THR A 75 39.81 4.42 -7.16
N ASP A 76 40.06 5.63 -6.68
CA ASP A 76 40.38 6.81 -7.47
C ASP A 76 41.89 6.93 -7.73
N SER A 77 42.32 8.03 -8.37
CA SER A 77 43.72 8.28 -8.68
C SER A 77 44.61 8.61 -7.47
N ARG A 78 44.02 8.96 -6.31
CA ARG A 78 44.71 9.27 -5.06
C ARG A 78 44.79 8.07 -4.11
N GLY A 79 44.09 6.98 -4.43
CA GLY A 79 44.02 5.77 -3.59
C GLY A 79 42.83 5.78 -2.62
N ASP A 80 42.00 6.82 -2.67
CA ASP A 80 40.73 6.89 -1.95
C ASP A 80 39.67 6.10 -2.72
N GLY A 81 38.62 5.65 -2.04
CA GLY A 81 37.65 4.74 -2.65
C GLY A 81 36.36 4.62 -1.89
N PHE A 82 35.37 4.01 -2.53
CA PHE A 82 34.09 3.67 -1.93
C PHE A 82 33.68 2.24 -2.31
N ARG A 83 32.73 1.69 -1.56
CA ARG A 83 32.33 0.28 -1.68
C ARG A 83 30.86 0.22 -2.09
N ALA A 84 30.52 -0.78 -2.88
CA ALA A 84 29.15 -1.02 -3.27
C ALA A 84 28.84 -2.52 -3.27
N VAL A 85 27.68 -2.90 -2.74
CA VAL A 85 27.19 -4.28 -2.84
C VAL A 85 26.79 -4.55 -4.28
N ASP A 86 27.35 -5.59 -4.88
CA ASP A 86 27.01 -6.00 -6.24
C ASP A 86 25.68 -6.77 -6.26
N LEU A 87 24.69 -6.21 -6.95
CA LEU A 87 23.35 -6.77 -7.09
C LEU A 87 23.12 -7.40 -8.48
N THR A 88 24.11 -7.34 -9.38
CA THR A 88 24.01 -7.66 -10.82
C THR A 88 23.44 -9.05 -11.13
N GLY A 89 23.55 -10.01 -10.20
CA GLY A 89 22.94 -11.34 -10.30
C GLY A 89 22.03 -11.74 -9.14
N ARG A 90 21.76 -10.80 -8.21
CA ARG A 90 21.07 -11.06 -6.93
C ARG A 90 20.19 -9.87 -6.49
N PRO A 91 19.22 -9.41 -7.31
CA PRO A 91 18.35 -8.29 -6.96
C PRO A 91 17.40 -8.59 -5.80
N ASP A 92 17.17 -9.87 -5.48
CA ASP A 92 16.46 -10.32 -4.29
C ASP A 92 17.10 -9.77 -3.00
N LEU A 93 18.43 -9.65 -2.98
CA LEU A 93 19.19 -9.20 -1.81
C LEU A 93 18.86 -7.77 -1.40
N ALA A 94 18.41 -6.91 -2.31
CA ALA A 94 18.08 -5.53 -1.99
C ALA A 94 17.07 -5.40 -0.84
N ALA A 95 16.10 -6.33 -0.73
CA ALA A 95 15.13 -6.34 0.37
C ALA A 95 15.75 -6.76 1.72
N HIS A 96 16.92 -7.41 1.69
CA HIS A 96 17.65 -7.88 2.85
C HIS A 96 18.78 -6.92 3.27
N LEU A 97 19.22 -6.01 2.39
CA LEU A 97 20.28 -5.08 2.72
C LEU A 97 19.81 -4.03 3.75
N PRO A 98 20.69 -3.63 4.69
CA PRO A 98 20.42 -2.49 5.56
C PRO A 98 20.21 -1.22 4.73
N GLU A 99 19.46 -0.26 5.28
CA GLU A 99 19.21 1.07 4.69
C GLU A 99 18.32 1.11 3.44
N VAL A 100 18.03 -0.03 2.80
CA VAL A 100 17.10 -0.11 1.67
C VAL A 100 15.65 -0.20 2.18
N GLN A 101 14.84 0.80 1.82
CA GLN A 101 13.41 0.82 2.12
C GLN A 101 12.62 -0.09 1.17
N PRO A 102 11.43 -0.59 1.57
CA PRO A 102 10.62 -1.47 0.73
C PRO A 102 10.31 -0.92 -0.67
N HIS A 103 10.06 0.39 -0.79
CA HIS A 103 9.77 1.02 -2.08
C HIS A 103 11.04 1.16 -2.96
N GLU A 104 12.21 1.35 -2.35
CA GLU A 104 13.50 1.34 -3.07
C GLU A 104 13.82 -0.06 -3.59
N ALA A 105 13.55 -1.12 -2.80
CA ALA A 105 13.70 -2.49 -3.25
C ALA A 105 12.83 -2.81 -4.48
N VAL A 106 11.62 -2.24 -4.58
CA VAL A 106 10.75 -2.37 -5.76
C VAL A 106 11.37 -1.69 -6.98
N LEU A 107 11.90 -0.47 -6.83
CA LEU A 107 12.57 0.24 -7.92
C LEU A 107 13.88 -0.44 -8.34
N ILE A 108 14.69 -0.92 -7.40
CA ILE A 108 15.91 -1.71 -7.67
C ILE A 108 15.57 -2.92 -8.54
N ARG A 109 14.48 -3.65 -8.23
CA ARG A 109 14.00 -4.76 -9.05
C ARG A 109 13.59 -4.32 -10.46
N LYS A 110 12.95 -3.16 -10.61
CA LYS A 110 12.60 -2.58 -11.93
C LYS A 110 13.86 -2.20 -12.71
N ILE A 111 14.85 -1.58 -12.07
CA ILE A 111 16.14 -1.22 -12.68
C ILE A 111 16.86 -2.48 -13.19
N GLN A 112 16.92 -3.53 -12.37
CA GLN A 112 17.58 -4.79 -12.73
C GLN A 112 17.02 -5.45 -13.99
N LEU A 113 15.73 -5.25 -14.31
CA LEU A 113 15.16 -5.78 -15.55
C LEU A 113 15.83 -5.22 -16.82
N HIS A 114 16.54 -4.09 -16.69
CA HIS A 114 17.14 -3.39 -17.82
C HIS A 114 18.61 -3.02 -17.65
N ALA A 115 19.15 -3.13 -16.44
CA ALA A 115 20.56 -2.93 -16.16
C ALA A 115 21.29 -4.28 -16.17
N SER A 116 22.45 -4.31 -16.81
CA SER A 116 23.35 -5.47 -16.80
C SER A 116 24.37 -5.41 -15.67
N ASP A 117 24.35 -4.31 -14.92
CA ASP A 117 25.32 -3.96 -13.89
C ASP A 117 24.61 -3.05 -12.88
N LEU A 118 24.41 -3.55 -11.66
CA LEU A 118 23.67 -2.84 -10.61
C LEU A 118 24.37 -3.00 -9.27
N GLN A 119 24.70 -1.90 -8.60
CA GLN A 119 25.32 -1.92 -7.27
C GLN A 119 24.66 -0.93 -6.32
N LEU A 120 24.60 -1.29 -5.03
CA LEU A 120 24.18 -0.40 -3.94
C LEU A 120 25.41 0.18 -3.24
N VAL A 121 25.59 1.50 -3.31
CA VAL A 121 26.73 2.18 -2.67
C VAL A 121 26.56 2.18 -1.16
N ILE A 122 27.58 1.70 -0.46
CA ILE A 122 27.68 1.77 1.00
C ILE A 122 28.29 3.14 1.35
N ARG A 123 27.53 3.99 2.05
CA ARG A 123 27.97 5.35 2.36
C ARG A 123 28.70 5.42 3.70
N GLU A 124 29.88 6.03 3.68
CA GLU A 124 30.66 6.37 4.88
C GLU A 124 30.08 7.61 5.60
N GLU A 125 29.38 8.49 4.87
CA GLU A 125 28.72 9.71 5.37
C GLU A 125 27.42 10.02 4.57
N GLY A 126 26.38 10.60 5.21
CA GLY A 126 25.08 10.94 4.58
C GLY A 126 23.95 9.90 4.77
N LYS A 127 22.68 10.27 4.49
CA LYS A 127 21.48 9.48 4.89
C LYS A 127 20.72 8.73 3.78
N THR A 128 21.06 8.90 2.50
CA THR A 128 20.28 8.32 1.37
C THR A 128 21.18 7.42 0.52
N PRO A 129 20.82 6.18 0.20
CA PRO A 129 21.67 5.27 -0.57
C PRO A 129 21.77 5.67 -2.06
N ASP A 130 22.97 5.59 -2.64
CA ASP A 130 23.18 5.75 -4.10
C ASP A 130 23.21 4.38 -4.78
N LEU A 131 22.83 4.33 -6.06
CA LEU A 131 23.13 3.18 -6.91
C LEU A 131 24.25 3.49 -7.88
N ILE A 132 24.89 2.44 -8.38
CA ILE A 132 25.61 2.48 -9.66
C ILE A 132 24.87 1.55 -10.63
N VAL A 133 24.52 2.10 -11.79
CA VAL A 133 23.78 1.40 -12.84
C VAL A 133 24.55 1.55 -14.15
N ASP A 134 25.02 0.43 -14.70
CA ASP A 134 25.85 0.40 -15.91
C ASP A 134 27.04 1.38 -15.84
N GLY A 135 27.71 1.41 -14.68
CA GLY A 135 28.83 2.31 -14.41
C GLY A 135 28.45 3.78 -14.22
N ILE A 136 27.18 4.13 -14.05
CA ILE A 136 26.74 5.52 -13.80
C ILE A 136 26.15 5.63 -12.40
N VAL A 137 26.64 6.60 -11.61
CA VAL A 137 26.04 6.91 -10.30
C VAL A 137 24.61 7.39 -10.52
N THR A 138 23.66 6.69 -9.91
CA THR A 138 22.24 6.88 -10.15
C THR A 138 21.51 7.10 -8.83
N GLU A 139 20.85 8.25 -8.73
CA GLU A 139 19.95 8.56 -7.62
C GLU A 139 18.58 7.93 -7.84
N MET A 140 17.93 7.49 -6.75
CA MET A 140 16.59 6.91 -6.80
C MET A 140 15.54 7.85 -6.22
N LYS A 141 14.40 7.95 -6.90
CA LYS A 141 13.21 8.66 -6.40
C LYS A 141 11.95 7.83 -6.66
N SER A 142 11.03 7.83 -5.70
CA SER A 142 9.68 7.30 -5.88
C SER A 142 8.68 8.45 -5.79
N LEU A 143 7.81 8.56 -6.79
CA LEU A 143 6.78 9.57 -6.86
C LEU A 143 5.45 8.98 -6.38
N PHE A 144 5.16 9.20 -5.10
CA PHE A 144 3.88 8.84 -4.48
C PHE A 144 2.80 9.88 -4.80
N PRO A 145 1.50 9.55 -4.64
CA PRO A 145 0.40 10.48 -4.90
C PRO A 145 0.57 11.83 -4.19
N GLY A 146 0.49 12.93 -4.94
CA GLY A 146 0.71 14.29 -4.44
C GLY A 146 2.17 14.79 -4.50
N GLY A 147 3.12 13.94 -4.90
CA GLY A 147 4.50 14.35 -5.17
C GLY A 147 4.64 15.01 -6.54
N GLU A 148 5.41 16.10 -6.62
CA GLU A 148 5.74 16.74 -7.89
C GLU A 148 7.03 16.16 -8.49
N PHE A 149 6.95 15.71 -9.75
CA PHE A 149 8.09 15.14 -10.46
C PHE A 149 9.28 16.12 -10.52
N ARG A 150 9.00 17.42 -10.71
CA ARG A 150 10.01 18.49 -10.74
C ARG A 150 10.81 18.56 -9.45
N VAL A 151 10.13 18.54 -8.30
CA VAL A 151 10.78 18.61 -6.98
C VAL A 151 11.70 17.40 -6.77
N GLN A 152 11.26 16.20 -7.15
CA GLN A 152 12.08 15.00 -7.05
C GLN A 152 13.30 15.04 -7.98
N LEU A 153 13.12 15.59 -9.19
CA LEU A 153 14.21 15.79 -10.15
C LEU A 153 15.25 16.80 -9.63
N GLU A 154 14.81 17.91 -9.03
CA GLU A 154 15.67 18.92 -8.41
C GLU A 154 16.49 18.33 -7.26
N HIS A 155 15.84 17.58 -6.36
CA HIS A 155 16.53 16.89 -5.26
C HIS A 155 17.56 15.87 -5.77
N ALA A 156 17.18 15.04 -6.75
CA ALA A 156 18.09 14.06 -7.33
C ALA A 156 19.30 14.75 -8.00
N ASN A 157 19.06 15.82 -8.76
CA ASN A 157 20.14 16.58 -9.42
C ASN A 157 21.13 17.16 -8.40
N ALA A 158 20.63 17.74 -7.30
CA ALA A 158 21.48 18.28 -6.24
C ALA A 158 22.34 17.19 -5.58
N GLN A 159 21.77 16.02 -5.32
CA GLN A 159 22.51 14.91 -4.70
C GLN A 159 23.54 14.28 -5.64
N VAL A 160 23.19 14.08 -6.91
CA VAL A 160 24.14 13.62 -7.94
C VAL A 160 25.31 14.60 -8.06
N LEU A 161 25.06 15.91 -8.08
CA LEU A 161 26.13 16.91 -8.13
C LEU A 161 27.04 16.86 -6.90
N ALA A 162 26.46 16.72 -5.70
CA ALA A 162 27.22 16.62 -4.46
C ALA A 162 28.12 15.37 -4.46
N HIS A 163 27.57 14.22 -4.88
CA HIS A 163 28.30 12.97 -4.97
C HIS A 163 29.40 13.03 -6.04
N ALA A 164 29.08 13.51 -7.25
CA ALA A 164 30.03 13.68 -8.35
C ALA A 164 31.17 14.62 -7.97
N THR A 165 30.88 15.72 -7.27
CA THR A 165 31.90 16.64 -6.78
C THR A 165 32.81 15.97 -5.74
N ARG A 166 32.22 15.27 -4.76
CA ARG A 166 32.97 14.60 -3.68
C ARG A 166 33.93 13.55 -4.24
N HIS A 167 33.46 12.72 -5.16
CA HIS A 167 34.21 11.58 -5.69
C HIS A 167 34.86 11.85 -7.05
N ARG A 168 34.81 13.11 -7.54
CA ARG A 168 35.33 13.54 -8.85
C ARG A 168 34.81 12.66 -10.00
N LEU A 169 33.54 12.33 -9.95
CA LEU A 169 32.86 11.51 -10.94
C LEU A 169 32.22 12.39 -12.03
N ALA A 170 31.95 11.78 -13.18
CA ALA A 170 31.16 12.42 -14.24
C ALA A 170 29.70 12.66 -13.80
N PRO A 171 28.93 13.47 -14.58
CA PRO A 171 27.50 13.60 -14.40
C PRO A 171 26.80 12.23 -14.27
N GLY A 172 25.92 12.12 -13.27
CA GLY A 172 25.21 10.89 -12.94
C GLY A 172 23.86 10.76 -13.63
N ALA A 173 23.01 9.88 -13.13
CA ALA A 173 21.66 9.67 -13.62
C ALA A 173 20.65 9.71 -12.47
N VAL A 174 19.37 9.71 -12.82
CA VAL A 174 18.28 9.50 -11.87
C VAL A 174 17.33 8.42 -12.40
N ALA A 175 16.88 7.55 -11.51
CA ALA A 175 15.80 6.62 -11.73
C ALA A 175 14.58 7.07 -10.91
N VAL A 176 13.48 7.38 -11.59
CA VAL A 176 12.23 7.82 -10.95
C VAL A 176 11.13 6.79 -11.18
N ASP A 177 10.53 6.28 -10.11
CA ASP A 177 9.35 5.43 -10.17
C ASP A 177 8.06 6.24 -10.02
N LEU A 178 7.21 6.24 -11.05
CA LEU A 178 5.87 6.81 -11.01
C LEU A 178 4.93 5.74 -10.46
N THR A 179 4.95 5.56 -9.15
CA THR A 179 4.32 4.42 -8.45
C THR A 179 2.82 4.29 -8.73
N SER A 180 2.15 5.37 -9.14
CA SER A 180 0.71 5.40 -9.46
C SER A 180 0.36 5.24 -10.93
N LEU A 181 1.34 5.11 -11.84
CA LEU A 181 1.11 5.05 -13.28
C LEU A 181 1.50 3.69 -13.85
N GLU A 182 0.77 3.23 -14.87
CA GLU A 182 1.08 1.99 -15.61
C GLU A 182 1.98 2.20 -16.83
N ALA A 183 2.00 3.44 -17.36
CA ALA A 183 2.80 3.84 -18.51
C ALA A 183 3.42 5.21 -18.26
N VAL A 184 4.60 5.44 -18.83
CA VAL A 184 5.30 6.71 -18.66
C VAL A 184 4.67 7.77 -19.58
N PRO A 185 4.19 8.92 -19.07
CA PRO A 185 3.67 9.99 -19.92
C PRO A 185 4.83 10.74 -20.58
N VAL A 186 5.42 10.14 -21.62
CA VAL A 186 6.70 10.55 -22.23
C VAL A 186 6.73 12.04 -22.61
N ALA A 187 5.65 12.56 -23.19
CA ALA A 187 5.58 13.95 -23.63
C ALA A 187 5.61 14.94 -22.46
N GLU A 188 4.84 14.66 -21.40
CA GLU A 188 4.74 15.49 -20.20
C GLU A 188 6.05 15.47 -19.41
N ILE A 189 6.60 14.27 -19.19
CA ILE A 189 7.88 14.11 -18.50
C ILE A 189 9.00 14.85 -19.23
N ARG A 190 9.06 14.72 -20.56
CA ARG A 190 10.04 15.46 -21.38
C ARG A 190 9.86 16.97 -21.24
N ALA A 191 8.61 17.46 -21.21
CA ALA A 191 8.33 18.88 -21.04
C ALA A 191 8.82 19.39 -19.68
N VAL A 192 8.56 18.67 -18.59
CA VAL A 192 9.02 19.04 -17.25
C VAL A 192 10.55 19.02 -17.13
N ILE A 193 11.20 17.97 -17.65
CA ILE A 193 12.67 17.88 -17.64
C ILE A 193 13.27 19.09 -18.38
N ASN A 194 12.79 19.39 -19.59
CA ASN A 194 13.36 20.47 -20.40
C ASN A 194 12.98 21.87 -19.91
N ASP A 195 11.84 22.04 -19.23
CA ASP A 195 11.52 23.27 -18.50
C ASP A 195 12.55 23.51 -17.38
N PHE A 196 12.85 22.48 -16.59
CA PHE A 196 13.88 22.56 -15.55
C PHE A 196 15.25 22.96 -16.13
N VAL A 197 15.67 22.40 -17.27
CA VAL A 197 16.92 22.81 -17.94
C VAL A 197 16.94 24.30 -18.29
N ARG A 198 15.82 24.84 -18.79
CA ARG A 198 15.73 26.24 -19.23
C ARG A 198 15.77 27.24 -18.07
N THR A 199 15.42 26.82 -16.85
CA THR A 199 15.43 27.68 -15.67
C THR A 199 16.83 27.96 -15.08
N GLY A 200 17.91 27.47 -15.71
CA GLY A 200 19.28 27.89 -15.41
C GLY A 200 19.98 27.17 -14.25
N ALA A 201 19.42 26.06 -13.76
CA ALA A 201 20.07 25.24 -12.74
C ALA A 201 21.33 24.54 -13.28
N ALA A 202 22.38 24.44 -12.46
CA ALA A 202 23.51 23.57 -12.77
C ALA A 202 23.02 22.11 -12.84
N LEU A 203 23.19 21.44 -13.98
CA LEU A 203 22.70 20.09 -14.24
C LEU A 203 23.82 19.07 -14.14
N GLY A 204 23.73 18.20 -13.14
CA GLY A 204 24.60 17.04 -12.94
C GLY A 204 24.05 15.74 -13.53
N LEU A 205 22.88 15.76 -14.15
CA LEU A 205 22.27 14.57 -14.76
C LEU A 205 22.65 14.43 -16.24
N ALA A 206 23.10 13.25 -16.63
CA ALA A 206 23.33 12.81 -18.00
C ALA A 206 22.14 12.04 -18.58
N SER A 207 21.38 11.34 -17.73
CA SER A 207 20.15 10.65 -18.12
C SER A 207 19.10 10.63 -17.01
N VAL A 208 17.84 10.52 -17.41
CA VAL A 208 16.66 10.37 -16.55
C VAL A 208 15.92 9.12 -16.99
N SER A 209 15.97 8.05 -16.19
CA SER A 209 15.16 6.85 -16.39
C SER A 209 13.87 6.97 -15.60
N VAL A 210 12.73 6.86 -16.26
CA VAL A 210 11.41 6.92 -15.64
C VAL A 210 10.72 5.58 -15.80
N TYR A 211 10.18 5.07 -14.71
CA TYR A 211 9.47 3.79 -14.63
C TYR A 211 8.02 4.05 -14.25
N ALA A 212 7.09 3.30 -14.86
CA ALA A 212 5.67 3.31 -14.52
C ALA A 212 5.13 1.91 -14.80
N GLY A 213 4.61 1.21 -13.79
CA GLY A 213 4.22 -0.19 -13.93
C GLY A 213 5.35 -1.06 -14.49
N LYS A 214 5.17 -1.58 -15.72
CA LYS A 214 6.17 -2.35 -16.49
C LYS A 214 6.84 -1.53 -17.60
N ASP A 215 6.41 -0.29 -17.80
CA ASP A 215 6.92 0.61 -18.81
C ASP A 215 8.14 1.38 -18.30
N ARG A 216 9.02 1.74 -19.24
CA ARG A 216 10.25 2.48 -18.97
C ARG A 216 10.55 3.42 -20.13
N ALA A 217 10.76 4.70 -19.81
CA ALA A 217 11.35 5.67 -20.72
C ALA A 217 12.71 6.12 -20.20
N VAL A 218 13.67 6.31 -21.11
CA VAL A 218 14.99 6.86 -20.77
C VAL A 218 15.17 8.12 -21.58
N PHE A 219 15.43 9.23 -20.89
CA PHE A 219 15.76 10.51 -21.51
C PHE A 219 17.25 10.75 -21.35
N VAL A 220 17.93 11.08 -22.44
CA VAL A 220 19.38 11.32 -22.46
C VAL A 220 19.64 12.76 -22.86
N ARG A 221 20.62 13.37 -22.20
CA ARG A 221 21.02 14.74 -22.46
C ARG A 221 21.79 14.85 -23.78
N GLY A 222 21.31 15.70 -24.67
CA GLY A 222 21.96 16.07 -25.92
C GLY A 222 23.07 17.10 -25.74
N ALA A 223 23.79 17.40 -26.83
CA ALA A 223 24.85 18.42 -26.84
C ALA A 223 24.29 19.85 -26.66
N ASP A 224 23.02 20.07 -26.98
CA ASP A 224 22.26 21.29 -26.71
C ASP A 224 21.86 21.45 -25.24
N GLY A 225 22.17 20.45 -24.41
CA GLY A 225 21.86 20.42 -22.99
C GLY A 225 20.43 19.98 -22.65
N LEU A 226 19.56 19.81 -23.65
CA LEU A 226 18.18 19.33 -23.48
C LEU A 226 18.15 17.79 -23.44
N PHE A 227 17.08 17.24 -22.88
CA PHE A 227 16.84 15.81 -22.81
C PHE A 227 15.87 15.36 -23.88
N ASP A 228 16.23 14.30 -24.59
CA ASP A 228 15.35 13.62 -25.54
C ASP A 228 15.27 12.12 -25.28
N LEU A 229 14.22 11.50 -25.78
CA LEU A 229 13.97 10.07 -25.59
C LEU A 229 15.08 9.25 -26.26
N GLN A 230 15.77 8.44 -25.47
CA GLN A 230 16.76 7.49 -25.97
C GLN A 230 16.03 6.44 -26.84
N GLY A 231 16.36 6.41 -28.13
CA GLY A 231 15.72 5.53 -29.12
C GLY A 231 15.54 4.11 -28.57
N ALA A 232 14.29 3.63 -28.57
CA ALA A 232 13.87 2.39 -27.91
C ALA A 232 14.78 1.22 -28.31
N ARG A 233 15.68 0.79 -27.41
CA ARG A 233 16.48 -0.40 -27.63
C ARG A 233 15.54 -1.62 -27.69
N ARG A 234 15.53 -2.27 -28.85
CA ARG A 234 14.89 -3.56 -29.12
C ARG A 234 15.20 -4.58 -28.00
N ARG A 235 14.15 -5.24 -27.49
CA ARG A 235 14.22 -6.34 -26.51
C ARG A 235 15.24 -7.41 -26.93
N HIS A 236 16.18 -7.72 -26.04
CA HIS A 236 16.99 -8.94 -26.11
C HIS A 236 16.09 -10.16 -25.86
N LYS A 237 15.95 -11.03 -26.86
CA LYS A 237 15.46 -12.41 -26.69
C LYS A 237 16.61 -13.27 -26.17
N LYS A 238 16.43 -13.98 -25.05
CA LYS A 238 17.07 -15.29 -24.83
C LYS A 238 16.20 -16.20 -23.95
N GLY A 239 15.75 -17.29 -24.58
CA GLY A 239 15.58 -18.63 -24.03
C GLY A 239 14.76 -18.85 -22.76
N ALA A 240 13.45 -19.01 -22.89
CA ALA A 240 12.68 -19.89 -22.01
C ALA A 240 11.78 -20.79 -22.88
N LYS A 241 11.69 -22.06 -22.49
CA LYS A 241 11.01 -23.19 -23.17
C LYS A 241 9.64 -22.83 -23.77
N PRO A 242 9.21 -23.54 -24.84
CA PRO A 242 7.95 -23.22 -25.50
C PRO A 242 6.78 -23.44 -24.54
N LEU A 243 6.21 -22.33 -24.06
CA LEU A 243 4.84 -22.32 -23.60
C LEU A 243 3.94 -22.43 -24.84
N ALA A 244 2.81 -23.11 -24.64
CA ALA A 244 1.85 -23.51 -25.65
C ALA A 244 1.54 -22.42 -26.70
N ALA A 245 1.14 -22.87 -27.89
CA ALA A 245 0.88 -22.05 -29.07
C ALA A 245 0.22 -20.70 -28.72
N PRO A 246 0.71 -19.58 -29.29
CA PRO A 246 0.15 -18.26 -29.01
C PRO A 246 -1.33 -18.22 -29.40
N VAL A 247 -2.15 -17.80 -28.44
CA VAL A 247 -3.56 -17.42 -28.66
C VAL A 247 -3.58 -16.35 -29.76
N PRO A 248 -4.45 -16.43 -30.78
CA PRO A 248 -4.46 -15.50 -31.90
C PRO A 248 -4.51 -14.04 -31.41
N HIS A 249 -3.60 -13.21 -31.91
CA HIS A 249 -3.63 -11.76 -31.70
C HIS A 249 -4.85 -11.16 -32.41
N GLY A 250 -5.97 -11.13 -31.69
CA GLY A 250 -7.22 -10.48 -32.09
C GLY A 250 -8.01 -9.90 -30.92
N ALA A 251 -7.61 -10.12 -29.67
CA ALA A 251 -8.17 -9.40 -28.55
C ALA A 251 -7.47 -8.04 -28.44
N ARG A 252 -8.08 -6.99 -29.00
CA ARG A 252 -7.87 -5.63 -28.47
C ARG A 252 -8.10 -5.75 -26.96
N PHE A 253 -7.15 -5.31 -26.13
CA PHE A 253 -7.48 -4.99 -24.75
C PHE A 253 -8.48 -3.84 -24.84
N LEU A 254 -9.77 -4.19 -24.84
CA LEU A 254 -10.83 -3.22 -24.69
C LEU A 254 -10.72 -2.77 -23.25
N VAL A 255 -9.94 -1.71 -22.99
CA VAL A 255 -10.31 -0.81 -21.90
C VAL A 255 -11.69 -0.31 -22.34
N PRO A 256 -12.78 -0.74 -21.68
CA PRO A 256 -14.11 -0.25 -22.01
C PRO A 256 -14.03 1.27 -22.08
N ASP A 257 -14.63 1.91 -23.09
CA ASP A 257 -14.51 3.37 -23.27
C ASP A 257 -14.86 4.13 -21.98
N ALA A 258 -15.78 3.59 -21.18
CA ALA A 258 -16.12 4.07 -19.84
C ALA A 258 -14.94 4.14 -18.84
N LEU A 259 -14.01 3.18 -18.86
CA LEU A 259 -12.80 3.20 -18.03
C LEU A 259 -11.72 4.14 -18.58
N GLY A 260 -11.68 4.35 -19.91
CA GLY A 260 -10.76 5.32 -20.53
C GLY A 260 -11.20 6.78 -20.34
N GLN A 261 -12.48 7.01 -20.03
CA GLN A 261 -13.07 8.32 -19.78
C GLN A 261 -13.31 8.61 -18.29
N ALA A 262 -12.92 7.71 -17.39
CA ALA A 262 -13.09 7.89 -15.96
C ALA A 262 -12.28 9.11 -15.50
N SER A 263 -12.97 10.20 -15.18
CA SER A 263 -12.37 11.42 -14.65
C SER A 263 -12.01 11.23 -13.17
N MET A 264 -10.89 11.78 -12.75
CA MET A 264 -10.59 11.91 -11.32
C MET A 264 -11.65 12.76 -10.63
N PRO A 265 -11.95 12.50 -9.34
CA PRO A 265 -12.85 13.33 -8.57
C PRO A 265 -12.43 14.80 -8.55
N ASP A 266 -13.41 15.69 -8.61
CA ASP A 266 -13.19 17.13 -8.44
C ASP A 266 -12.47 17.43 -7.10
N PRO A 267 -11.29 18.09 -7.11
CA PRO A 267 -10.53 18.35 -5.89
C PRO A 267 -11.29 19.12 -4.82
N ALA A 268 -12.17 20.05 -5.21
CA ALA A 268 -12.96 20.83 -4.25
C ALA A 268 -13.99 19.95 -3.54
N THR A 269 -14.67 19.08 -4.28
CA THR A 269 -15.57 18.06 -3.75
C THR A 269 -14.84 17.09 -2.82
N PHE A 270 -13.67 16.61 -3.23
CA PHE A 270 -12.85 15.73 -2.41
C PHE A 270 -12.47 16.39 -1.07
N LEU A 271 -11.98 17.63 -1.11
CA LEU A 271 -11.61 18.38 0.10
C LEU A 271 -12.81 18.62 1.02
N ARG A 272 -13.98 18.97 0.45
CA ARG A 272 -15.22 19.15 1.21
C ARG A 272 -15.64 17.86 1.92
N GLU A 273 -15.62 16.74 1.21
CA GLU A 273 -15.98 15.43 1.77
C GLU A 273 -15.06 14.98 2.90
N VAL A 274 -13.77 15.33 2.85
CA VAL A 274 -12.81 14.99 3.92
C VAL A 274 -12.95 15.92 5.14
N THR A 275 -13.36 17.18 4.95
CA THR A 275 -13.30 18.20 6.02
C THR A 275 -14.63 18.46 6.71
N GLU A 276 -15.73 18.49 5.96
CA GLU A 276 -17.04 18.90 6.47
C GLU A 276 -17.65 17.91 7.50
N PRO A 277 -17.55 16.58 7.33
CA PRO A 277 -18.03 15.63 8.33
C PRO A 277 -17.43 15.84 9.72
N ALA A 278 -16.10 15.90 9.79
CA ALA A 278 -15.39 16.11 11.05
C ALA A 278 -15.75 17.47 11.69
N LYS A 279 -15.97 18.51 10.89
CA LYS A 279 -16.39 19.84 11.37
C LYS A 279 -17.78 19.79 12.00
N ARG A 280 -18.76 19.17 11.33
CA ARG A 280 -20.14 19.09 11.83
C ARG A 280 -20.28 18.19 13.05
N LEU A 281 -19.57 17.07 13.09
CA LEU A 281 -19.52 16.21 14.28
C LEU A 281 -19.02 16.98 15.51
N ARG A 282 -17.92 17.74 15.37
CA ARG A 282 -17.40 18.58 16.45
C ARG A 282 -18.39 19.67 16.87
N ALA A 283 -19.06 20.31 15.92
CA ALA A 283 -20.07 21.34 16.21
C ALA A 283 -21.30 20.76 16.94
N ALA A 284 -21.64 19.49 16.69
CA ALA A 284 -22.68 18.75 17.39
C ALA A 284 -22.23 18.19 18.76
N GLY A 285 -21.00 18.46 19.20
CA GLY A 285 -20.48 17.97 20.48
C GLY A 285 -19.99 16.52 20.46
N VAL A 286 -19.95 15.86 19.31
CA VAL A 286 -19.47 14.47 19.18
C VAL A 286 -17.96 14.42 19.40
N LYS A 287 -17.52 13.60 20.36
CA LYS A 287 -16.12 13.41 20.74
C LYS A 287 -15.54 12.11 20.21
N ALA A 288 -16.37 11.08 20.06
CA ALA A 288 -15.99 9.78 19.53
C ALA A 288 -17.14 9.19 18.70
N THR A 289 -16.80 8.22 17.85
CA THR A 289 -17.78 7.50 17.05
C THR A 289 -17.67 5.99 17.27
N VAL A 290 -18.76 5.27 17.09
CA VAL A 290 -18.75 3.81 16.94
C VAL A 290 -19.38 3.51 15.60
N THR A 291 -18.62 2.85 14.73
CA THR A 291 -19.05 2.64 13.34
C THR A 291 -19.64 1.26 13.18
N VAL A 292 -20.85 1.19 12.61
CA VAL A 292 -21.56 -0.07 12.37
C VAL A 292 -21.69 -0.34 10.88
N TYR A 293 -21.22 -1.51 10.48
CA TYR A 293 -21.28 -2.04 9.12
C TYR A 293 -22.18 -3.26 9.06
N GLY A 294 -22.82 -3.49 7.91
CA GLY A 294 -23.60 -4.70 7.66
C GLY A 294 -24.43 -4.61 6.39
N SER A 295 -25.22 -5.66 6.14
CA SER A 295 -26.02 -5.77 4.93
C SER A 295 -27.11 -4.71 4.82
N ALA A 296 -27.20 -4.05 3.66
CA ALA A 296 -28.34 -3.21 3.28
C ALA A 296 -29.63 -4.01 3.00
N ARG A 297 -29.54 -5.35 2.96
CA ARG A 297 -30.65 -6.25 2.57
C ARG A 297 -31.31 -6.98 3.73
N ILE A 298 -30.73 -6.93 4.93
CA ILE A 298 -31.34 -7.56 6.12
C ILE A 298 -32.48 -6.68 6.60
N GLN A 299 -33.69 -7.19 6.56
CA GLN A 299 -34.90 -6.44 6.90
C GLN A 299 -35.24 -6.54 8.38
N ALA A 300 -36.04 -5.58 8.88
CA ALA A 300 -36.68 -5.68 10.18
C ALA A 300 -37.53 -6.97 10.27
N PRO A 301 -37.65 -7.60 11.45
CA PRO A 301 -38.36 -8.87 11.61
C PRO A 301 -39.80 -8.84 11.10
N GLU A 302 -40.53 -7.75 11.34
CA GLU A 302 -41.92 -7.59 10.91
C GLU A 302 -42.02 -7.57 9.39
N ALA A 303 -41.13 -6.83 8.72
CA ALA A 303 -41.10 -6.73 7.27
C ALA A 303 -40.70 -8.06 6.61
N ALA A 304 -39.68 -8.74 7.15
CA ALA A 304 -39.24 -10.04 6.66
C ALA A 304 -40.35 -11.11 6.78
N ARG A 305 -41.07 -11.12 7.91
CA ARG A 305 -42.20 -12.04 8.15
C ARG A 305 -43.37 -11.73 7.23
N ALA A 306 -43.77 -10.46 7.10
CA ALA A 306 -44.84 -10.06 6.20
C ALA A 306 -44.55 -10.45 4.74
N ALA A 307 -43.29 -10.28 4.29
CA ALA A 307 -42.87 -10.71 2.96
C ALA A 307 -42.95 -12.23 2.77
N LEU A 308 -42.55 -13.02 3.78
CA LEU A 308 -42.69 -14.47 3.76
C LEU A 308 -44.17 -14.90 3.73
N ASP A 309 -45.00 -14.29 4.59
CA ASP A 309 -46.43 -14.61 4.70
C ASP A 309 -47.16 -14.32 3.37
N ALA A 310 -46.86 -13.20 2.72
CA ALA A 310 -47.40 -12.88 1.40
C ALA A 310 -47.02 -13.92 0.33
N LEU A 311 -45.78 -14.43 0.36
CA LEU A 311 -45.34 -15.48 -0.57
C LEU A 311 -45.97 -16.84 -0.25
N ILE A 312 -46.13 -17.18 1.03
CA ILE A 312 -46.83 -18.39 1.46
C ILE A 312 -48.31 -18.34 1.06
N GLN A 313 -48.96 -17.19 1.20
CA GLN A 313 -50.35 -16.99 0.76
C GLN A 313 -50.48 -17.16 -0.77
N LYS A 314 -49.50 -16.66 -1.54
CA LYS A 314 -49.52 -16.68 -3.00
C LYS A 314 -49.19 -18.05 -3.61
N TYR A 315 -48.19 -18.75 -3.08
CA TYR A 315 -47.63 -19.97 -3.68
C TYR A 315 -47.79 -21.23 -2.82
N GLY A 316 -48.32 -21.10 -1.60
CA GLY A 316 -48.37 -22.16 -0.60
C GLY A 316 -47.04 -22.37 0.14
N GLY A 317 -47.08 -23.09 1.26
CA GLY A 317 -45.89 -23.36 2.08
C GLY A 317 -44.79 -24.20 1.40
N LYS A 318 -45.16 -24.95 0.35
CA LYS A 318 -44.26 -25.78 -0.48
C LYS A 318 -44.61 -25.61 -1.97
N PRO A 319 -44.09 -24.57 -2.65
CA PRO A 319 -44.41 -24.30 -4.05
C PRO A 319 -43.95 -25.40 -5.01
N LYS A 320 -44.69 -25.60 -6.11
CA LYS A 320 -44.41 -26.65 -7.10
C LYS A 320 -43.39 -26.24 -8.15
N ARG A 321 -43.30 -24.95 -8.53
CA ARG A 321 -42.34 -24.51 -9.56
C ARG A 321 -40.98 -24.17 -8.95
N PRO A 322 -39.86 -24.43 -9.65
CA PRO A 322 -38.52 -24.13 -9.15
C PRO A 322 -38.31 -22.68 -8.74
N GLU A 323 -38.78 -21.73 -9.56
CA GLU A 323 -38.61 -20.29 -9.27
C GLU A 323 -39.38 -19.85 -8.03
N GLU A 324 -40.58 -20.38 -7.80
CA GLU A 324 -41.38 -20.10 -6.61
C GLU A 324 -40.73 -20.68 -5.34
N ARG A 325 -40.14 -21.88 -5.43
CA ARG A 325 -39.38 -22.47 -4.32
C ARG A 325 -38.18 -21.61 -3.94
N LYS A 326 -37.44 -21.09 -4.92
CA LYS A 326 -36.31 -20.17 -4.66
C LYS A 326 -36.76 -18.92 -3.92
N LEU A 327 -37.87 -18.30 -4.33
CA LEU A 327 -38.44 -17.12 -3.68
C LEU A 327 -38.84 -17.38 -2.23
N VAL A 328 -39.62 -18.45 -1.98
CA VAL A 328 -40.04 -18.80 -0.61
C VAL A 328 -38.85 -19.19 0.26
N TYR A 329 -37.87 -19.91 -0.27
CA TYR A 329 -36.64 -20.24 0.45
C TYR A 329 -35.86 -18.97 0.83
N ALA A 330 -35.66 -18.05 -0.13
CA ALA A 330 -34.98 -16.78 0.14
C ALA A 330 -35.69 -15.95 1.21
N ALA A 331 -37.03 -15.90 1.19
CA ALA A 331 -37.81 -15.21 2.22
C ALA A 331 -37.68 -15.85 3.61
N ARG A 332 -37.61 -17.19 3.69
CA ARG A 332 -37.30 -17.88 4.96
C ARG A 332 -35.91 -17.52 5.48
N GLN A 333 -34.91 -17.48 4.59
CA GLN A 333 -33.56 -17.04 4.97
C GLN A 333 -33.54 -15.58 5.44
N ALA A 334 -34.33 -14.70 4.81
CA ALA A 334 -34.47 -13.30 5.24
C ALA A 334 -35.07 -13.18 6.65
N VAL A 335 -36.08 -14.00 6.99
CA VAL A 335 -36.63 -14.08 8.35
C VAL A 335 -35.57 -14.54 9.36
N GLU A 336 -34.80 -15.58 9.06
CA GLU A 336 -33.72 -16.05 9.93
C GLU A 336 -32.62 -14.99 10.13
N ALA A 337 -32.30 -14.23 9.07
CA ALA A 337 -31.32 -13.15 9.13
C ALA A 337 -31.84 -11.90 9.87
N SER A 338 -33.16 -11.69 9.95
CA SER A 338 -33.75 -10.49 10.55
C SER A 338 -33.39 -10.28 12.03
N LYS A 339 -32.99 -11.33 12.76
CA LYS A 339 -32.48 -11.21 14.13
C LYS A 339 -31.30 -10.24 14.25
N TYR A 340 -30.46 -10.12 13.22
CA TYR A 340 -29.32 -9.21 13.23
C TYR A 340 -29.76 -7.74 13.16
N TYR A 341 -30.94 -7.45 12.59
CA TYR A 341 -31.54 -6.12 12.63
C TYR A 341 -31.83 -5.72 14.09
N GLU A 342 -32.45 -6.60 14.87
CA GLU A 342 -32.74 -6.32 16.28
C GLU A 342 -31.48 -6.19 17.13
N ILE A 343 -30.46 -7.02 16.87
CA ILE A 343 -29.16 -6.90 17.56
C ILE A 343 -28.51 -5.55 17.22
N ALA A 344 -28.51 -5.12 15.95
CA ALA A 344 -27.95 -3.84 15.53
C ALA A 344 -28.71 -2.65 16.13
N ARG A 345 -30.04 -2.73 16.19
CA ARG A 345 -30.88 -1.71 16.83
C ARG A 345 -30.66 -1.64 18.33
N ALA A 346 -30.58 -2.78 19.01
CA ALA A 346 -30.22 -2.83 20.43
C ALA A 346 -28.82 -2.25 20.66
N PHE A 347 -27.86 -2.59 19.81
CA PHE A 347 -26.50 -2.06 19.88
C PHE A 347 -26.47 -0.53 19.76
N GLY A 348 -27.19 0.03 18.78
CA GLY A 348 -27.32 1.48 18.62
C GLY A 348 -27.87 2.16 19.87
N ARG A 349 -28.90 1.58 20.52
CA ARG A 349 -29.43 2.08 21.80
C ARG A 349 -28.39 2.04 22.92
N ILE A 350 -27.62 0.96 23.02
CA ILE A 350 -26.58 0.79 24.04
C ILE A 350 -25.49 1.85 23.88
N VAL A 351 -25.00 2.07 22.66
CA VAL A 351 -23.96 3.08 22.39
C VAL A 351 -24.47 4.47 22.77
N ALA A 352 -25.66 4.84 22.31
CA ALA A 352 -26.27 6.14 22.64
C ALA A 352 -26.47 6.32 24.15
N GLY A 353 -27.03 5.31 24.82
CA GLY A 353 -27.30 5.36 26.27
C GLY A 353 -26.03 5.46 27.13
N ASN A 354 -24.93 4.80 26.73
CA ASN A 354 -23.66 4.88 27.45
C ASN A 354 -22.82 6.10 27.05
N GLY A 355 -23.01 6.63 25.84
CA GLY A 355 -22.24 7.75 25.31
C GLY A 355 -22.67 9.13 25.82
N GLY A 356 -23.87 9.26 26.39
CA GLY A 356 -24.33 10.52 26.99
C GLY A 356 -24.39 11.71 26.01
N GLY A 357 -24.50 11.45 24.71
CA GLY A 357 -24.43 12.47 23.66
C GLY A 357 -23.04 12.73 23.09
N ASP A 358 -21.96 12.27 23.75
CA ASP A 358 -20.57 12.46 23.29
C ASP A 358 -20.14 11.42 22.25
N ILE A 359 -20.82 10.26 22.20
CA ILE A 359 -20.52 9.15 21.28
C ILE A 359 -21.62 9.04 20.24
N ALA A 360 -21.26 9.17 18.96
CA ALA A 360 -22.17 9.00 17.84
C ALA A 360 -22.13 7.57 17.28
N VAL A 361 -23.30 7.04 16.89
CA VAL A 361 -23.36 5.85 16.04
C VAL A 361 -23.25 6.29 14.59
N VAL A 362 -22.24 5.78 13.90
CA VAL A 362 -21.97 6.08 12.49
C VAL A 362 -22.28 4.87 11.63
N THR A 363 -22.99 5.07 10.52
CA THR A 363 -23.21 4.02 9.52
C THR A 363 -23.07 4.58 8.11
N GLY A 364 -23.18 3.70 7.11
CA GLY A 364 -23.28 4.10 5.71
C GLY A 364 -24.61 4.77 5.32
N GLY A 365 -25.53 5.01 6.25
CA GLY A 365 -26.77 5.77 6.03
C GLY A 365 -27.85 5.04 5.22
N GLY A 366 -27.59 3.85 4.69
CA GLY A 366 -28.56 3.09 3.90
C GLY A 366 -29.56 2.25 4.76
N PRO A 367 -30.37 1.40 4.11
CA PRO A 367 -31.33 0.52 4.78
C PRO A 367 -30.64 -0.65 5.52
N GLY A 368 -31.45 -1.50 6.13
CA GLY A 368 -31.04 -2.76 6.73
C GLY A 368 -30.26 -2.59 8.03
N ILE A 369 -29.08 -3.20 8.16
CA ILE A 369 -28.29 -3.10 9.41
C ILE A 369 -27.91 -1.65 9.72
N MET A 370 -27.58 -0.86 8.70
CA MET A 370 -27.23 0.55 8.84
C MET A 370 -28.40 1.33 9.46
N GLU A 371 -29.58 1.20 8.87
CA GLU A 371 -30.82 1.75 9.42
C GLU A 371 -31.08 1.26 10.84
N ALA A 372 -30.95 -0.04 11.12
CA ALA A 372 -31.20 -0.60 12.44
C ALA A 372 -30.35 0.07 13.53
N ALA A 373 -29.04 0.20 13.28
CA ALA A 373 -28.12 0.84 14.21
C ALA A 373 -28.41 2.34 14.38
N ASN A 374 -28.65 3.07 13.28
CA ASN A 374 -29.05 4.49 13.34
C ASN A 374 -30.35 4.66 14.12
N ARG A 375 -31.36 3.84 13.83
CA ARG A 375 -32.66 3.82 14.52
C ARG A 375 -32.49 3.58 16.01
N GLY A 376 -31.65 2.63 16.40
CA GLY A 376 -31.36 2.37 17.80
C GLY A 376 -30.80 3.60 18.52
N ALA A 377 -29.80 4.25 17.92
CA ALA A 377 -29.20 5.46 18.50
C ALA A 377 -30.20 6.62 18.58
N PHE A 378 -30.94 6.84 17.49
CA PHE A 378 -31.94 7.90 17.38
C PHE A 378 -33.08 7.74 18.40
N GLU A 379 -33.63 6.53 18.55
CA GLU A 379 -34.68 6.23 19.52
C GLU A 379 -34.22 6.42 20.97
N ALA A 380 -32.92 6.27 21.24
CA ALA A 380 -32.31 6.53 22.54
C ALA A 380 -31.89 8.00 22.73
N GLY A 381 -32.14 8.88 21.77
CA GLY A 381 -31.77 10.30 21.83
C GLY A 381 -30.28 10.58 21.63
N GLY A 382 -29.50 9.61 21.15
CA GLY A 382 -28.07 9.79 20.86
C GLY A 382 -27.79 10.29 19.44
N PRO A 383 -26.60 10.84 19.18
CA PRO A 383 -26.20 11.27 17.84
C PRO A 383 -26.13 10.06 16.89
N SER A 384 -26.80 10.18 15.75
CA SER A 384 -26.90 9.15 14.73
C SER A 384 -26.46 9.74 13.39
N VAL A 385 -25.42 9.17 12.78
CA VAL A 385 -24.75 9.73 11.61
C VAL A 385 -24.94 8.80 10.42
N GLY A 386 -25.31 9.38 9.28
CA GLY A 386 -25.47 8.68 8.01
C GLY A 386 -24.48 9.20 6.97
N TYR A 387 -23.47 8.40 6.64
CA TYR A 387 -22.55 8.68 5.54
C TYR A 387 -22.98 7.93 4.28
N ASN A 388 -23.87 8.51 3.50
CA ASN A 388 -24.41 7.89 2.29
C ASN A 388 -23.48 8.07 1.08
N ILE A 389 -23.64 7.23 0.06
CA ILE A 389 -22.91 7.33 -1.22
C ILE A 389 -23.91 7.58 -2.33
N LEU A 390 -23.63 8.57 -3.19
CA LEU A 390 -24.43 8.84 -4.37
C LEU A 390 -24.28 7.68 -5.36
N LEU A 391 -25.40 7.04 -5.70
CA LEU A 391 -25.49 5.97 -6.67
C LEU A 391 -26.58 6.30 -7.69
N ASP A 392 -26.44 5.84 -8.93
CA ASP A 392 -27.42 6.05 -10.01
C ASP A 392 -28.79 5.42 -9.73
N HIS A 393 -28.88 4.59 -8.70
CA HIS A 393 -30.13 4.02 -8.20
C HIS A 393 -30.38 4.57 -6.80
N GLU A 394 -31.57 5.14 -6.61
CA GLU A 394 -31.98 5.88 -5.42
C GLU A 394 -31.85 5.01 -4.16
N GLN A 395 -30.74 5.15 -3.43
CA GLN A 395 -30.61 4.74 -2.03
C GLN A 395 -30.67 6.02 -1.20
N GLY A 396 -31.88 6.37 -0.76
CA GLY A 396 -32.06 7.47 0.17
C GLY A 396 -31.40 7.17 1.52
N LEU A 397 -30.96 8.23 2.20
CA LEU A 397 -30.61 8.15 3.62
C LEU A 397 -31.79 7.58 4.41
N ASN A 398 -31.50 6.68 5.34
CA ASN A 398 -32.50 6.20 6.27
C ASN A 398 -32.99 7.34 7.17
N PRO A 399 -34.25 7.31 7.64
CA PRO A 399 -34.88 8.45 8.32
C PRO A 399 -34.41 8.64 9.77
N TYR A 400 -33.39 7.91 10.22
CA TYR A 400 -32.92 7.90 11.61
C TYR A 400 -31.54 8.54 11.78
N ALA A 401 -31.04 9.23 10.77
CA ALA A 401 -29.91 10.13 10.95
C ALA A 401 -30.37 11.40 11.69
N THR A 402 -29.53 11.93 12.57
CA THR A 402 -29.80 13.17 13.29
C THR A 402 -29.74 14.35 12.31
N PRO A 403 -30.71 15.29 12.35
CA PRO A 403 -30.69 16.48 11.51
C PRO A 403 -29.35 17.22 11.54
N GLY A 404 -28.74 17.42 10.37
CA GLY A 404 -27.44 18.06 10.19
C GLY A 404 -26.23 17.10 10.25
N LEU A 405 -26.46 15.82 10.56
CA LEU A 405 -25.48 14.74 10.54
C LEU A 405 -25.76 13.70 9.43
N GLU A 406 -26.54 14.10 8.43
CA GLU A 406 -26.64 13.42 7.15
C GLU A 406 -25.59 13.94 6.18
N PHE A 407 -24.88 13.03 5.51
CA PHE A 407 -23.86 13.38 4.54
C PHE A 407 -23.99 12.52 3.30
N GLU A 408 -23.73 13.14 2.16
CA GLU A 408 -23.70 12.48 0.86
C GLU A 408 -22.30 12.65 0.27
N PHE A 409 -21.71 11.51 -0.09
CA PHE A 409 -20.41 11.43 -0.74
C PHE A 409 -20.62 11.08 -2.20
N ALA A 410 -19.86 11.71 -3.09
CA ALA A 410 -19.67 11.29 -4.47
C ALA A 410 -18.56 10.23 -4.59
N ASN A 411 -17.61 10.22 -3.64
CA ASN A 411 -16.43 9.35 -3.71
C ASN A 411 -16.45 8.28 -2.61
N PHE A 412 -16.26 7.03 -3.00
CA PHE A 412 -16.15 5.93 -2.04
C PHE A 412 -14.96 6.16 -1.09
N SER A 413 -13.80 6.58 -1.57
CA SER A 413 -12.59 6.70 -0.74
C SER A 413 -12.74 7.69 0.42
N THR A 414 -13.30 8.88 0.18
CA THR A 414 -13.52 9.90 1.22
C THR A 414 -14.61 9.47 2.20
N ARG A 415 -15.64 8.74 1.72
CA ARG A 415 -16.65 8.11 2.56
C ARG A 415 -16.05 7.08 3.51
N LYS A 416 -15.19 6.19 3.01
CA LYS A 416 -14.49 5.19 3.84
C LYS A 416 -13.62 5.84 4.90
N MET A 417 -12.90 6.91 4.52
CA MET A 417 -12.12 7.71 5.47
C MET A 417 -13.00 8.29 6.57
N SER A 418 -14.16 8.83 6.22
CA SER A 418 -15.11 9.41 7.17
C SER A 418 -15.71 8.35 8.10
N LEU A 419 -16.08 7.17 7.57
CA LEU A 419 -16.64 6.06 8.33
C LEU A 419 -15.73 5.60 9.48
N ARG A 420 -14.41 5.60 9.29
CA ARG A 420 -13.44 5.24 10.35
C ARG A 420 -12.96 6.44 11.19
N HIS A 421 -13.23 7.67 10.78
CA HIS A 421 -12.71 8.86 11.45
C HIS A 421 -13.31 9.01 12.85
N GLY A 422 -12.45 9.20 13.84
CA GLY A 422 -12.85 9.35 15.25
C GLY A 422 -13.48 8.10 15.87
N SER A 423 -13.40 6.96 15.19
CA SER A 423 -14.02 5.73 15.65
C SER A 423 -13.22 5.12 16.79
N MET A 424 -13.87 4.94 17.93
CA MET A 424 -13.31 4.20 19.07
C MET A 424 -13.56 2.70 18.96
N GLY A 425 -14.32 2.25 17.97
CA GLY A 425 -14.58 0.84 17.74
C GLY A 425 -15.48 0.59 16.52
N LEU A 426 -15.25 -0.55 15.86
CA LEU A 426 -15.83 -0.89 14.57
C LEU A 426 -16.59 -2.21 14.70
N VAL A 427 -17.87 -2.22 14.36
CA VAL A 427 -18.74 -3.40 14.52
C VAL A 427 -19.28 -3.84 13.17
N TYR A 428 -19.00 -5.10 12.82
CA TYR A 428 -19.35 -5.71 11.54
C TYR A 428 -20.39 -6.80 11.74
N PHE A 429 -21.61 -6.49 11.35
CA PHE A 429 -22.70 -7.46 11.24
C PHE A 429 -22.63 -8.24 9.92
N PRO A 430 -23.42 -9.30 9.78
CA PRO A 430 -23.54 -10.03 8.52
C PRO A 430 -23.82 -9.13 7.33
N GLY A 431 -22.97 -9.26 6.31
CA GLY A 431 -22.85 -8.32 5.21
C GLY A 431 -22.61 -8.96 3.84
N GLY A 432 -22.42 -8.11 2.84
CA GLY A 432 -21.99 -8.52 1.50
C GLY A 432 -20.62 -7.94 1.20
N PHE A 433 -20.33 -7.72 -0.09
CA PHE A 433 -19.04 -7.18 -0.53
C PHE A 433 -18.66 -5.84 0.11
N GLY A 434 -19.61 -4.91 0.26
CA GLY A 434 -19.30 -3.61 0.90
C GLY A 434 -18.86 -3.76 2.36
N THR A 435 -19.44 -4.71 3.11
CA THR A 435 -19.01 -4.99 4.49
C THR A 435 -17.64 -5.65 4.54
N MET A 436 -17.35 -6.55 3.59
CA MET A 436 -16.05 -7.21 3.48
C MET A 436 -14.95 -6.24 3.08
N ASP A 437 -15.23 -5.37 2.11
CA ASP A 437 -14.33 -4.31 1.64
C ASP A 437 -13.86 -3.44 2.81
N GLU A 438 -14.80 -2.95 3.62
CA GLU A 438 -14.49 -2.16 4.81
C GLU A 438 -13.75 -2.95 5.90
N LEU A 439 -14.10 -4.23 6.10
CA LEU A 439 -13.44 -5.07 7.09
C LEU A 439 -11.97 -5.31 6.72
N PHE A 440 -11.71 -5.76 5.50
CA PHE A 440 -10.36 -6.07 5.06
C PHE A 440 -9.50 -4.82 4.91
N GLU A 441 -10.06 -3.68 4.48
CA GLU A 441 -9.33 -2.41 4.45
C GLU A 441 -8.84 -2.03 5.87
N VAL A 442 -9.71 -2.08 6.87
CA VAL A 442 -9.35 -1.74 8.26
C VAL A 442 -8.33 -2.73 8.82
N LEU A 443 -8.54 -4.04 8.63
CA LEU A 443 -7.60 -5.06 9.11
C LEU A 443 -6.21 -4.85 8.50
N THR A 444 -6.12 -4.57 7.20
CA THR A 444 -4.86 -4.23 6.54
C THR A 444 -4.25 -2.93 7.07
N LEU A 445 -5.04 -1.89 7.30
CA LEU A 445 -4.54 -0.63 7.86
C LEU A 445 -3.96 -0.80 9.27
N MET A 446 -4.60 -1.61 10.13
CA MET A 446 -4.10 -1.91 11.47
C MET A 446 -2.88 -2.81 11.44
N GLN A 447 -2.89 -3.86 10.62
CA GLN A 447 -1.77 -4.79 10.44
C GLN A 447 -0.51 -4.05 9.97
N THR A 448 -0.66 -3.08 9.07
CA THR A 448 0.46 -2.30 8.52
C THR A 448 0.83 -1.05 9.33
N GLY A 449 0.17 -0.80 10.47
CA GLY A 449 0.42 0.36 11.33
C GLY A 449 0.03 1.71 10.71
N LYS A 450 -0.83 1.72 9.68
CA LYS A 450 -1.34 2.94 9.03
C LYS A 450 -2.56 3.52 9.73
N MET A 451 -3.17 2.75 10.62
CA MET A 451 -4.24 3.19 11.51
C MET A 451 -3.94 2.69 12.95
N PRO A 452 -4.21 3.50 13.99
CA PRO A 452 -4.17 3.02 15.36
C PRO A 452 -5.08 1.81 15.56
N ARG A 453 -4.72 0.93 16.49
CA ARG A 453 -5.60 -0.20 16.84
C ARG A 453 -6.85 0.33 17.54
N VAL A 454 -8.01 -0.04 17.01
CA VAL A 454 -9.30 0.14 17.67
C VAL A 454 -10.02 -1.21 17.68
N PRO A 455 -10.82 -1.52 18.70
CA PRO A 455 -11.51 -2.80 18.76
C PRO A 455 -12.40 -3.02 17.53
N ILE A 456 -12.22 -4.16 16.88
CA ILE A 456 -13.07 -4.66 15.80
C ILE A 456 -13.91 -5.81 16.34
N VAL A 457 -15.23 -5.73 16.17
CA VAL A 457 -16.17 -6.76 16.62
C VAL A 457 -16.93 -7.33 15.44
N LEU A 458 -16.85 -8.64 15.26
CA LEU A 458 -17.57 -9.40 14.24
C LEU A 458 -18.80 -10.07 14.87
N VAL A 459 -19.99 -9.67 14.44
CA VAL A 459 -21.25 -10.18 15.02
C VAL A 459 -21.71 -11.45 14.30
N GLY A 460 -22.00 -12.51 15.06
CA GLY A 460 -22.52 -13.79 14.55
C GLY A 460 -21.43 -14.74 14.06
N GLU A 461 -20.52 -15.13 14.95
CA GLU A 461 -19.35 -15.98 14.67
C GLU A 461 -19.75 -17.26 13.92
N LYS A 462 -20.51 -18.14 14.58
CA LYS A 462 -20.87 -19.46 14.05
C LYS A 462 -21.98 -19.37 13.00
N SER A 463 -22.86 -18.40 13.16
CA SER A 463 -24.06 -18.28 12.32
C SER A 463 -23.77 -17.64 10.96
N TYR A 464 -22.71 -16.85 10.84
CA TYR A 464 -22.32 -16.15 9.62
C TYR A 464 -20.81 -16.23 9.32
N TRP A 465 -19.94 -15.64 10.15
CA TRP A 465 -18.53 -15.42 9.78
C TRP A 465 -17.76 -16.73 9.50
N ASN A 466 -17.82 -17.71 10.40
CA ASN A 466 -17.14 -19.00 10.24
C ASN A 466 -17.72 -19.86 9.11
N LYS A 467 -18.86 -19.46 8.50
CA LYS A 467 -19.43 -20.15 7.33
C LYS A 467 -18.86 -19.65 6.02
N ILE A 468 -18.32 -18.44 5.99
CA ILE A 468 -17.89 -17.77 4.76
C ILE A 468 -16.38 -17.49 4.73
N LEU A 469 -15.74 -17.42 5.89
CA LEU A 469 -14.32 -17.12 6.04
C LEU A 469 -13.74 -17.92 7.20
N ASP A 470 -12.60 -18.58 6.97
CA ASP A 470 -11.78 -19.20 8.01
C ASP A 470 -10.51 -18.37 8.18
N PHE A 471 -10.51 -17.47 9.16
CA PHE A 471 -9.34 -16.62 9.44
C PHE A 471 -8.15 -17.42 9.97
N ALA A 472 -8.38 -18.53 10.68
CA ALA A 472 -7.30 -19.37 11.19
C ALA A 472 -6.52 -20.02 10.05
N GLU A 473 -7.21 -20.37 8.97
CA GLU A 473 -6.59 -20.89 7.76
C GLU A 473 -5.63 -19.87 7.11
N PHE A 474 -5.94 -18.57 7.18
CA PHE A 474 -5.06 -17.53 6.64
C PHE A 474 -3.72 -17.52 7.39
N ALA A 475 -3.77 -17.65 8.71
CA ALA A 475 -2.57 -17.75 9.54
C ALA A 475 -1.83 -19.08 9.30
N ARG A 476 -2.56 -20.20 9.21
CA ARG A 476 -1.99 -21.53 8.94
C ARG A 476 -1.24 -21.59 7.61
N MET A 477 -1.76 -20.90 6.59
CA MET A 477 -1.14 -20.78 5.26
C MET A 477 -0.02 -19.75 5.19
N GLY A 478 0.23 -18.98 6.27
CA GLY A 478 1.25 -17.93 6.29
C GLY A 478 0.87 -16.67 5.51
N LEU A 479 -0.42 -16.43 5.26
CA LEU A 479 -0.93 -15.22 4.58
C LEU A 479 -1.04 -14.03 5.54
N ILE A 480 -1.21 -14.31 6.84
CA ILE A 480 -1.15 -13.36 7.95
C ILE A 480 -0.33 -13.97 9.09
N SER A 481 0.11 -13.16 10.04
CA SER A 481 0.73 -13.67 11.26
C SER A 481 -0.33 -14.25 12.20
N ALA A 482 0.04 -15.22 13.04
CA ALA A 482 -0.88 -15.74 14.06
C ALA A 482 -1.38 -14.64 15.03
N GLY A 483 -0.56 -13.61 15.26
CA GLY A 483 -0.92 -12.45 16.08
C GLY A 483 -2.00 -11.57 15.45
N ASP A 484 -2.18 -11.59 14.13
CA ASP A 484 -3.20 -10.79 13.44
C ASP A 484 -4.63 -11.26 13.75
N LEU A 485 -4.79 -12.51 14.21
CA LEU A 485 -6.09 -13.02 14.70
C LEU A 485 -6.56 -12.32 15.98
N SER A 486 -5.69 -11.57 16.66
CA SER A 486 -6.05 -10.73 17.81
C SER A 486 -6.58 -9.34 17.42
N LEU A 487 -6.62 -9.01 16.12
CA LEU A 487 -7.11 -7.70 15.65
C LEU A 487 -8.63 -7.56 15.76
N PHE A 488 -9.36 -8.66 15.88
CA PHE A 488 -10.82 -8.65 15.98
C PHE A 488 -11.31 -9.67 17.01
N HIS A 489 -12.52 -9.41 17.51
CA HIS A 489 -13.23 -10.25 18.47
C HIS A 489 -14.60 -10.61 17.92
N PHE A 490 -15.18 -11.69 18.44
CA PHE A 490 -16.53 -12.09 18.07
C PHE A 490 -17.53 -11.74 19.17
N ALA A 491 -18.75 -11.41 18.77
CA ALA A 491 -19.88 -11.27 19.68
C ALA A 491 -21.18 -11.81 19.04
N ASP A 492 -22.08 -12.33 19.86
CA ASP A 492 -23.40 -12.80 19.38
C ASP A 492 -24.56 -11.90 19.84
N THR A 493 -24.29 -10.96 20.75
CA THR A 493 -25.29 -10.03 21.31
C THR A 493 -24.79 -8.58 21.27
N ALA A 494 -25.73 -7.64 21.40
CA ALA A 494 -25.43 -6.22 21.41
C ALA A 494 -24.58 -5.82 22.64
N GLU A 495 -24.89 -6.38 23.80
CA GLU A 495 -24.16 -6.16 25.05
C GLU A 495 -22.75 -6.77 24.99
N GLY A 496 -22.62 -7.95 24.35
CA GLY A 496 -21.33 -8.57 24.09
C GLY A 496 -20.47 -7.69 23.20
N ALA A 497 -21.03 -7.20 22.09
CA ALA A 497 -20.31 -6.30 21.19
C ALA A 497 -19.87 -5.01 21.90
N TRP A 498 -20.74 -4.38 22.68
CA TRP A 498 -20.39 -3.18 23.44
C TRP A 498 -19.27 -3.44 24.45
N ARG A 499 -19.31 -4.59 25.14
CA ARG A 499 -18.27 -4.99 26.09
C ARG A 499 -16.90 -5.08 25.43
N GLU A 500 -16.79 -5.70 24.26
CA GLU A 500 -15.53 -5.79 23.52
C GLU A 500 -15.00 -4.40 23.11
N ILE A 501 -15.89 -3.47 22.75
CA ILE A 501 -15.52 -2.10 22.37
C ILE A 501 -14.90 -1.34 23.56
N VAL A 502 -15.41 -1.52 24.78
CA VAL A 502 -14.93 -0.79 25.96
C VAL A 502 -13.87 -1.55 26.78
N ALA A 503 -13.71 -2.86 26.56
CA ALA A 503 -12.76 -3.69 27.31
C ALA A 503 -11.30 -3.47 26.91
N VAL A 504 -11.05 -3.02 25.67
CA VAL A 504 -9.70 -2.73 25.19
C VAL A 504 -9.29 -1.34 25.70
N PRO A 505 -8.29 -1.22 26.59
CA PRO A 505 -7.76 0.10 26.92
C PRO A 505 -7.26 0.71 25.62
N ALA A 506 -7.78 1.90 25.25
CA ALA A 506 -7.29 2.65 24.11
C ALA A 506 -5.76 2.66 24.18
N ALA A 507 -5.10 2.03 23.20
CA ALA A 507 -3.65 1.99 23.13
C ALA A 507 -3.16 3.44 23.17
N ARG A 508 -2.39 3.77 24.22
CA ARG A 508 -1.80 5.10 24.40
C ARG A 508 -0.82 5.43 23.30
#